data_AF-A0A2S2NQ07-F1
#
_entry.id   AF-A0A2S2NQ07-F1
#
_cell.length_a   1.000
_cell.length_b   1.000
_cell.length_c   1.000
_cell.angle_alpha   90.00
_cell.angle_beta   90.00
_cell.angle_gamma   90.00
#
_symmetry.space_group_name_H-M   'P 1'
#
loop_
_entity.id
_entity.type
_entity.pdbx_description
1 polymer ?
#
loop_
_entity_poly.entity_id
_entity_poly.type
_entity_poly.pdbx_seq_one_letter_code
_entity_poly.pdbx_strand_id
1 'polypeptide(L)'
;MAIPDPLVSKSKLEELLRGMSHQPGRCPLASYNLLITSRIFHDWISTFSDQDLGSIDIQRGRDIGLFPYIVARKICGFPSISSFSDLDGVLNSTDIELLQDNYDSVEDIDLIVGALLEPLVDGGMVGETARCIIADGFYRIRYGDRFFCDVQDQPGSFSTEQFDVLWSLNLTKLFCATTNINELPSDIFMPNGLSEMYNCTSLNLDFGAWKVT
;
A
#
# COMPACT_ATOMS: atom_id res chain seq x y z
N MET A 1 10.11 27.75 -10.55
CA MET A 1 9.26 28.34 -9.49
C MET A 1 8.14 27.32 -9.29
N ALA A 2 8.17 26.55 -8.19
CA ALA A 2 7.22 25.47 -7.97
C ALA A 2 5.79 26.03 -8.01
N ILE A 3 4.90 25.37 -8.75
CA ILE A 3 3.47 25.70 -8.78
C ILE A 3 2.99 25.71 -7.32
N PRO A 4 2.35 26.79 -6.84
CA PRO A 4 1.86 26.83 -5.46
C PRO A 4 0.97 25.63 -5.20
N ASP A 5 1.23 24.94 -4.09
CA ASP A 5 0.50 23.75 -3.72
C ASP A 5 -1.02 24.04 -3.74
N PRO A 6 -1.83 23.29 -4.50
CA PRO A 6 -3.28 23.45 -4.51
C PRO A 6 -3.91 23.28 -3.12
N LEU A 7 -3.23 22.63 -2.17
CA LEU A 7 -3.62 22.55 -0.76
C LEU A 7 -3.53 23.92 -0.07
N VAL A 8 -2.45 24.67 -0.29
CA VAL A 8 -2.19 25.94 0.40
C VAL A 8 -2.96 27.10 -0.24
N SER A 9 -2.99 27.16 -1.57
CA SER A 9 -3.52 28.32 -2.29
C SER A 9 -5.05 28.33 -2.42
N LYS A 10 -5.71 27.17 -2.29
CA LYS A 10 -7.15 27.02 -2.56
C LYS A 10 -7.92 26.26 -1.47
N SER A 11 -7.28 25.87 -0.37
CA SER A 11 -7.93 25.12 0.73
C SER A 11 -8.71 23.89 0.22
N LYS A 12 -8.13 23.12 -0.71
CA LYS A 12 -8.79 22.00 -1.41
C LYS A 12 -8.72 20.66 -0.66
N LEU A 13 -8.38 20.68 0.63
CA LEU A 13 -8.21 19.45 1.40
C LEU A 13 -9.50 18.60 1.40
N GLU A 14 -10.66 19.21 1.70
CA GLU A 14 -11.90 18.43 1.73
C GLU A 14 -12.34 17.93 0.34
N GLU A 15 -12.02 18.67 -0.74
CA GLU A 15 -12.28 18.19 -2.11
C GLU A 15 -11.44 16.96 -2.44
N LEU A 16 -10.15 16.98 -2.06
CA LEU A 16 -9.24 15.86 -2.27
C LEU A 16 -9.63 14.65 -1.44
N LEU A 17 -9.96 14.83 -0.16
CA LEU A 17 -10.41 13.74 0.71
C LEU A 17 -11.71 13.10 0.21
N ARG A 18 -12.68 13.92 -0.27
CA ARG A 18 -13.89 13.39 -0.92
C ARG A 18 -13.54 12.59 -2.17
N GLY A 19 -12.63 13.10 -3.01
CA GLY A 19 -12.12 12.39 -4.17
C GLY A 19 -11.48 11.04 -3.79
N MET A 20 -10.56 11.03 -2.83
CA MET A 20 -9.88 9.81 -2.37
C MET A 20 -10.83 8.79 -1.73
N SER A 21 -11.91 9.25 -1.09
CA SER A 21 -12.88 8.36 -0.43
C SER A 21 -13.95 7.82 -1.38
N HIS A 22 -14.13 8.39 -2.57
CA HIS A 22 -15.18 7.99 -3.52
C HIS A 22 -14.67 7.57 -4.89
N GLN A 23 -13.45 7.93 -5.29
CA GLN A 23 -12.93 7.50 -6.58
C GLN A 23 -12.35 6.09 -6.43
N PRO A 24 -12.71 5.14 -7.32
CA PRO A 24 -12.09 3.83 -7.27
C PRO A 24 -10.58 3.96 -7.51
N GLY A 25 -9.81 3.14 -6.80
CA GLY A 25 -8.41 2.93 -7.14
C GLY A 25 -8.26 2.34 -8.54
N ARG A 26 -7.06 2.45 -9.10
CA ARG A 26 -6.73 1.74 -10.35
C ARG A 26 -6.85 0.23 -10.13
N CYS A 27 -7.40 -0.50 -11.09
CA CYS A 27 -7.36 -1.96 -11.09
C CYS A 27 -5.90 -2.46 -10.94
N PRO A 28 -5.63 -3.44 -10.06
CA PRO A 28 -4.31 -4.00 -9.93
C PRO A 28 -3.85 -4.59 -11.27
N LEU A 29 -2.70 -4.13 -11.73
CA LEU A 29 -2.04 -4.58 -12.95
C LEU A 29 -0.55 -4.70 -12.63
N ALA A 30 0.16 -5.56 -13.36
CA ALA A 30 1.61 -5.72 -13.25
C ALA A 30 2.39 -4.52 -13.82
N SER A 31 1.90 -3.29 -13.62
CA SER A 31 2.51 -2.07 -14.12
C SER A 31 2.05 -0.83 -13.37
N TYR A 32 2.93 0.17 -13.34
CA TYR A 32 2.55 1.53 -12.96
C TYR A 32 1.79 2.22 -14.11
N ASN A 33 1.21 3.39 -13.84
CA ASN A 33 0.46 4.11 -14.89
C ASN A 33 1.44 4.91 -15.74
N LEU A 34 1.00 5.33 -16.94
CA LEU A 34 1.87 6.06 -17.86
C LEU A 34 2.44 7.35 -17.27
N LEU A 35 1.70 8.00 -16.36
CA LEU A 35 2.18 9.22 -15.70
C LEU A 35 3.33 8.91 -14.72
N ILE A 36 3.32 7.74 -14.10
CA ILE A 36 4.35 7.28 -13.17
C ILE A 36 5.55 6.68 -13.92
N THR A 37 5.32 5.92 -15.00
CA THR A 37 6.40 5.28 -15.78
C THR A 37 7.05 6.21 -16.79
N SER A 38 6.48 7.39 -17.09
CA SER A 38 7.04 8.25 -18.14
C SER A 38 6.99 9.73 -17.85
N ARG A 39 6.38 10.16 -16.75
CA ARG A 39 6.19 11.58 -16.40
C ARG A 39 6.38 11.87 -14.91
N ILE A 40 7.01 10.96 -14.14
CA ILE A 40 7.21 11.27 -12.72
C ILE A 40 8.23 12.41 -12.61
N PHE A 41 7.87 13.44 -11.84
CA PHE A 41 8.59 14.72 -11.74
C PHE A 41 8.67 15.54 -13.04
N HIS A 42 7.74 15.36 -13.98
CA HIS A 42 7.62 16.20 -15.17
C HIS A 42 7.60 17.69 -14.79
N ASP A 43 8.47 18.48 -15.42
CA ASP A 43 8.63 19.93 -15.21
C ASP A 43 8.88 20.36 -13.75
N TRP A 44 9.32 19.45 -12.87
CA TRP A 44 9.61 19.75 -11.46
C TRP A 44 10.73 20.80 -11.32
N ILE A 45 11.82 20.60 -12.07
CA ILE A 45 12.91 21.56 -12.27
C ILE A 45 13.19 21.54 -13.77
N SER A 46 13.21 22.71 -14.41
CA SER A 46 13.32 22.87 -15.87
C SER A 46 14.57 22.25 -16.52
N THR A 47 15.48 21.69 -15.74
CA THR A 47 16.72 21.04 -16.18
C THR A 47 16.67 19.51 -16.10
N PHE A 48 15.63 18.92 -15.53
CA PHE A 48 15.50 17.47 -15.41
C PHE A 48 14.51 16.92 -16.43
N SER A 49 14.88 15.79 -17.04
CA SER A 49 13.98 15.03 -17.89
C SER A 49 12.97 14.27 -17.04
N ASP A 50 11.86 13.90 -17.66
CA ASP A 50 10.93 12.95 -17.09
C ASP A 50 11.64 11.67 -16.65
N GLN A 51 11.15 11.11 -15.56
CA GLN A 51 11.67 9.88 -15.00
C GLN A 51 10.62 8.77 -15.10
N ASP A 52 11.10 7.53 -15.04
CA ASP A 52 10.29 6.32 -14.97
C ASP A 52 10.45 5.72 -13.57
N LEU A 53 9.39 5.77 -12.76
CA LEU A 53 9.46 5.22 -11.40
C LEU A 53 9.66 3.70 -11.40
N GLY A 54 9.12 2.97 -12.38
CA GLY A 54 9.28 1.51 -12.47
C GLY A 54 10.74 1.15 -12.71
N SER A 55 11.37 1.80 -13.68
CA SER A 55 12.80 1.66 -13.93
C SER A 55 13.66 2.08 -12.72
N ILE A 56 13.27 3.15 -12.02
CA ILE A 56 13.93 3.57 -10.78
C ILE A 56 13.79 2.51 -9.69
N ASP A 57 12.61 1.91 -9.50
CA ASP A 57 12.40 0.91 -8.45
C ASP A 57 13.20 -0.37 -8.71
N ILE A 58 13.30 -0.80 -9.97
CA ILE A 58 14.20 -1.87 -10.40
C ILE A 58 15.66 -1.51 -10.05
N GLN A 59 16.12 -0.34 -10.48
CA GLN A 59 17.51 0.08 -10.27
C GLN A 59 17.83 0.27 -8.78
N ARG A 60 16.88 0.74 -7.99
CA ARG A 60 16.99 0.90 -6.54
C ARG A 60 17.10 -0.45 -5.84
N GLY A 61 16.33 -1.45 -6.30
CA GLY A 61 16.46 -2.81 -5.81
C GLY A 61 17.88 -3.36 -6.01
N ARG A 62 18.46 -3.13 -7.20
CA ARG A 62 19.84 -3.50 -7.51
C ARG A 62 20.86 -2.74 -6.66
N ASP A 63 20.67 -1.44 -6.48
CA ASP A 63 21.56 -0.56 -5.70
C ASP A 63 21.67 -0.99 -4.23
N ILE A 64 20.53 -1.33 -3.60
CA ILE A 64 20.51 -1.78 -2.20
C ILE A 64 20.80 -3.28 -2.05
N GLY A 65 21.11 -3.98 -3.15
CA GLY A 65 21.42 -5.41 -3.15
C GLY A 65 20.23 -6.29 -2.75
N LEU A 66 19.01 -5.95 -3.18
CA LEU A 66 17.86 -6.84 -3.02
C LEU A 66 18.14 -8.17 -3.71
N PHE A 67 17.73 -9.26 -3.05
CA PHE A 67 17.83 -10.57 -3.64
C PHE A 67 16.87 -10.73 -4.84
N PRO A 68 17.20 -11.63 -5.78
CA PRO A 68 16.31 -11.95 -6.90
C PRO A 68 14.96 -12.52 -6.47
N TYR A 69 13.96 -12.38 -7.33
CA TYR A 69 12.60 -12.88 -7.12
C TYR A 69 12.53 -14.35 -6.66
N ILE A 70 13.31 -15.24 -7.28
CA ILE A 70 13.29 -16.67 -6.92
C ILE A 70 13.80 -16.93 -5.49
N VAL A 71 14.70 -16.09 -4.98
CA VAL A 71 15.24 -16.20 -3.62
C VAL A 71 14.15 -15.81 -2.62
N ALA A 72 13.39 -14.76 -2.93
CA ALA A 72 12.22 -14.35 -2.16
C ALA A 72 11.22 -15.49 -2.01
N ARG A 73 10.89 -16.14 -3.14
CA ARG A 73 9.97 -17.27 -3.17
C ARG A 73 10.43 -18.40 -2.29
N LYS A 74 11.72 -18.74 -2.36
CA LYS A 74 12.34 -19.77 -1.54
C LYS A 74 12.29 -19.42 -0.05
N ILE A 75 12.57 -18.17 0.33
CA ILE A 75 12.47 -17.69 1.73
C ILE A 75 11.03 -17.84 2.23
N CYS A 76 10.04 -17.57 1.38
CA CYS A 76 8.63 -17.75 1.67
C CYS A 76 8.15 -19.21 1.64
N GLY A 77 9.03 -20.18 1.36
CA GLY A 77 8.70 -21.60 1.37
C GLY A 77 7.98 -22.10 0.12
N PHE A 78 7.95 -21.32 -0.97
CA PHE A 78 7.36 -21.75 -2.23
C PHE A 78 8.26 -22.73 -2.99
N PRO A 79 7.72 -23.49 -3.97
CA PRO A 79 8.51 -24.38 -4.81
C PRO A 79 9.71 -23.66 -5.45
N SER A 80 10.85 -24.36 -5.50
CA SER A 80 12.07 -23.83 -6.09
C SER A 80 11.95 -23.71 -7.60
N ILE A 81 12.52 -22.65 -8.16
CA ILE A 81 12.51 -22.32 -9.58
C ILE A 81 13.96 -22.34 -10.06
N SER A 82 14.25 -23.12 -11.07
CA SER A 82 15.59 -23.32 -11.64
C SER A 82 15.67 -22.98 -13.13
N SER A 83 14.53 -22.85 -13.80
CA SER A 83 14.43 -22.44 -15.20
C SER A 83 13.14 -21.66 -15.44
N PHE A 84 13.03 -21.00 -16.60
CA PHE A 84 11.81 -20.28 -16.98
C PHE A 84 10.59 -21.20 -17.10
N SER A 85 10.77 -22.50 -17.40
CA SER A 85 9.64 -23.45 -17.44
C SER A 85 9.05 -23.71 -16.06
N ASP A 86 9.84 -23.57 -14.99
CA ASP A 86 9.36 -23.76 -13.62
C ASP A 86 8.44 -22.59 -13.16
N LEU A 87 8.36 -21.51 -13.94
CA LEU A 87 7.40 -20.42 -13.74
C LEU A 87 6.00 -20.75 -14.28
N ASP A 88 5.85 -21.84 -15.03
CA ASP A 88 4.54 -22.27 -15.52
C ASP A 88 3.59 -22.59 -14.35
N GLY A 89 2.38 -22.04 -14.41
CA GLY A 89 1.43 -22.09 -13.29
C GLY A 89 1.76 -21.16 -12.12
N VAL A 90 2.90 -20.47 -12.13
CA VAL A 90 3.22 -19.38 -11.20
C VAL A 90 2.88 -18.02 -11.83
N LEU A 91 3.28 -17.82 -13.09
CA LEU A 91 3.05 -16.61 -13.87
C LEU A 91 2.27 -16.93 -15.15
N ASN A 92 1.73 -15.91 -15.83
CA ASN A 92 1.09 -16.11 -17.13
C ASN A 92 2.16 -16.41 -18.21
N SER A 93 1.79 -17.22 -19.21
CA SER A 93 2.72 -17.60 -20.30
C SER A 93 3.31 -16.39 -21.05
N THR A 94 2.51 -15.36 -21.32
CA THR A 94 2.98 -14.13 -21.97
C THR A 94 4.00 -13.37 -21.13
N ASP A 95 3.85 -13.39 -19.80
CA ASP A 95 4.79 -12.74 -18.90
C ASP A 95 6.12 -13.53 -18.83
N ILE A 96 6.06 -14.86 -18.90
CA ILE A 96 7.24 -15.72 -18.95
C ILE A 96 8.03 -15.48 -20.24
N GLU A 97 7.37 -15.36 -21.39
CA GLU A 97 8.01 -15.01 -22.67
C GLU A 97 8.73 -13.66 -22.58
N LEU A 98 8.07 -12.64 -22.01
CA LEU A 98 8.69 -11.34 -21.80
C LEU A 98 9.90 -11.41 -20.86
N LEU A 99 9.84 -12.22 -19.80
CA LEU A 99 10.97 -12.42 -18.91
C LEU A 99 12.15 -13.09 -19.63
N GLN A 100 11.90 -14.08 -20.49
CA GLN A 100 12.93 -14.73 -21.31
C GLN A 100 13.61 -13.77 -22.28
N ASP A 101 12.87 -12.80 -22.82
CA ASP A 101 13.42 -11.79 -23.73
C ASP A 101 14.28 -10.73 -23.00
N ASN A 102 14.08 -10.54 -21.69
CA ASN A 102 14.71 -9.46 -20.92
C ASN A 102 15.73 -9.92 -19.86
N TYR A 103 15.71 -11.19 -19.46
CA TYR A 103 16.61 -11.77 -18.47
C TYR A 103 17.29 -13.03 -19.01
N ASP A 104 18.60 -13.14 -18.81
CA ASP A 104 19.38 -14.31 -19.24
C ASP A 104 19.06 -15.57 -18.41
N SER A 105 18.75 -15.38 -17.13
CA SER A 105 18.42 -16.45 -16.17
C SER A 105 17.25 -16.05 -15.27
N VAL A 106 16.51 -17.05 -14.76
CA VAL A 106 15.52 -16.84 -13.69
C VAL A 106 16.16 -16.32 -12.40
N GLU A 107 17.46 -16.55 -12.23
CA GLU A 107 18.25 -16.04 -11.11
C GLU A 107 18.47 -14.51 -11.17
N ASP A 108 18.23 -13.88 -12.32
CA ASP A 108 18.43 -12.44 -12.53
C ASP A 108 17.14 -11.62 -12.38
N ILE A 109 15.99 -12.28 -12.26
CA ILE A 109 14.69 -11.60 -12.20
C ILE A 109 14.63 -10.71 -10.95
N ASP A 110 14.52 -9.40 -11.16
CA ASP A 110 14.38 -8.43 -10.07
C ASP A 110 13.12 -8.73 -9.25
N LEU A 111 13.24 -8.65 -7.92
CA LEU A 111 12.14 -8.97 -7.00
C LEU A 111 10.83 -8.25 -7.34
N ILE A 112 10.91 -6.95 -7.62
CA ILE A 112 9.72 -6.14 -7.90
C ILE A 112 9.04 -6.57 -9.20
N VAL A 113 9.80 -6.99 -10.21
CA VAL A 113 9.26 -7.44 -11.49
C VAL A 113 8.52 -8.76 -11.29
N GLY A 114 9.18 -9.76 -10.72
CA GLY A 114 8.54 -11.05 -10.47
C GLY A 114 7.31 -10.95 -9.55
N ALA A 115 7.40 -10.16 -8.48
CA ALA A 115 6.28 -9.98 -7.54
C ALA A 115 5.07 -9.24 -8.13
N LEU A 116 5.29 -8.32 -9.08
CA LEU A 116 4.18 -7.62 -9.77
C LEU A 116 3.49 -8.50 -10.82
N LEU A 117 4.22 -9.44 -11.42
CA LEU A 117 3.70 -10.36 -12.44
C LEU A 117 2.89 -11.52 -11.83
N GLU A 118 3.05 -11.79 -10.53
CA GLU A 118 2.26 -12.83 -9.87
C GLU A 118 0.75 -12.49 -9.89
N PRO A 119 -0.11 -13.47 -10.22
CA PRO A 119 -1.54 -13.32 -10.07
C PRO A 119 -1.94 -12.97 -8.63
N LEU A 120 -2.97 -12.15 -8.49
CA LEU A 120 -3.48 -11.76 -7.18
C LEU A 120 -4.01 -12.98 -6.42
N VAL A 121 -3.75 -13.03 -5.12
CA VAL A 121 -4.38 -14.01 -4.23
C VAL A 121 -5.86 -13.71 -4.04
N ASP A 122 -6.65 -14.73 -3.71
CA ASP A 122 -8.08 -14.57 -3.40
C ASP A 122 -8.30 -13.56 -2.27
N GLY A 123 -9.12 -12.54 -2.54
CA GLY A 123 -9.41 -11.46 -1.59
C GLY A 123 -8.26 -10.47 -1.34
N GLY A 124 -7.14 -10.58 -2.08
CA GLY A 124 -5.99 -9.70 -1.97
C GLY A 124 -5.76 -8.82 -3.19
N MET A 125 -4.78 -7.92 -3.08
CA MET A 125 -4.35 -7.00 -4.15
C MET A 125 -2.91 -7.23 -4.59
N VAL A 126 -2.28 -8.33 -4.14
CA VAL A 126 -0.90 -8.70 -4.45
C VAL A 126 -0.79 -10.21 -4.67
N GLY A 127 0.29 -10.64 -5.32
CA GLY A 127 0.64 -12.06 -5.45
C GLY A 127 1.15 -12.70 -4.16
N GLU A 128 1.36 -14.01 -4.23
CA GLU A 128 1.78 -14.87 -3.12
C GLU A 128 3.11 -14.44 -2.45
N THR A 129 4.11 -14.09 -3.25
CA THR A 129 5.43 -13.64 -2.76
C THR A 129 5.32 -12.28 -2.09
N ALA A 130 4.65 -11.33 -2.73
CA ALA A 130 4.43 -10.01 -2.15
C ALA A 130 3.60 -10.11 -0.85
N ARG A 131 2.56 -10.96 -0.83
CA ARG A 131 1.77 -11.24 0.38
C ARG A 131 2.66 -11.74 1.52
N CYS A 132 3.51 -12.73 1.27
CA CYS A 132 4.42 -13.27 2.28
C CYS A 132 5.34 -12.18 2.86
N ILE A 133 6.01 -11.40 2.00
CA ILE A 133 6.95 -10.34 2.43
C ILE A 133 6.22 -9.25 3.22
N ILE A 134 5.09 -8.77 2.71
CA ILE A 134 4.29 -7.72 3.36
C ILE A 134 3.77 -8.22 4.71
N ALA A 135 3.25 -9.45 4.77
CA ALA A 135 2.73 -10.04 6.00
C ALA A 135 3.83 -10.24 7.05
N ASP A 136 5.01 -10.74 6.67
CA ASP A 136 6.15 -10.87 7.58
C ASP A 136 6.61 -9.49 8.10
N GLY A 137 6.65 -8.47 7.25
CA GLY A 137 6.93 -7.10 7.64
C GLY A 137 5.94 -6.55 8.67
N PHE A 138 4.63 -6.64 8.39
CA PHE A 138 3.59 -6.21 9.33
C PHE A 138 3.59 -7.01 10.63
N TYR A 139 3.84 -8.33 10.56
CA TYR A 139 3.97 -9.19 11.72
C TYR A 139 5.10 -8.71 12.63
N ARG A 140 6.30 -8.49 12.08
CA ARG A 140 7.45 -8.04 12.87
C ARG A 140 7.26 -6.66 13.45
N ILE A 141 6.64 -5.73 12.71
CA ILE A 141 6.34 -4.38 13.22
C ILE A 141 5.36 -4.47 14.40
N ARG A 142 4.28 -5.25 14.27
CA ARG A 142 3.30 -5.41 15.35
C ARG A 142 3.87 -6.12 16.58
N TYR A 143 4.44 -7.30 16.40
CA TYR A 143 4.91 -8.13 17.52
C TYR A 143 6.27 -7.69 18.09
N GLY A 144 7.03 -6.89 17.34
CA GLY A 144 8.28 -6.29 17.79
C GLY A 144 8.10 -4.97 18.54
N ASP A 145 6.90 -4.37 18.50
CA ASP A 145 6.61 -3.11 19.16
C ASP A 145 5.96 -3.32 20.53
N ARG A 146 6.71 -3.03 21.59
CA ARG A 146 6.23 -3.09 22.98
C ARG A 146 5.07 -2.12 23.24
N PHE A 147 4.95 -1.07 22.45
CA PHE A 147 3.91 -0.04 22.57
C PHE A 147 2.79 -0.21 21.54
N PHE A 148 2.73 -1.34 20.84
CA PHE A 148 1.63 -1.61 19.93
C PHE A 148 0.29 -1.56 20.70
N CYS A 149 -0.74 -1.00 20.06
CA CYS A 149 -1.93 -0.51 20.77
C CYS A 149 -2.75 -1.59 21.50
N ASP A 150 -2.63 -2.86 21.13
CA ASP A 150 -3.35 -3.98 21.75
C ASP A 150 -2.52 -4.75 22.79
N VAL A 151 -1.28 -4.33 23.06
CA VAL A 151 -0.42 -4.96 24.08
C VAL A 151 -0.98 -4.66 25.47
N GLN A 152 -1.22 -5.71 26.24
CA GLN A 152 -1.74 -5.65 27.62
C GLN A 152 -0.63 -5.90 28.65
N ASP A 153 -0.88 -5.54 29.90
CA ASP A 153 -0.04 -5.82 31.06
C ASP A 153 1.41 -5.30 30.97
N GLN A 154 1.66 -4.25 30.19
CA GLN A 154 2.97 -3.59 30.07
C GLN A 154 2.91 -2.12 30.49
N PRO A 155 4.03 -1.54 30.94
CA PRO A 155 4.11 -0.09 31.15
C PRO A 155 3.80 0.67 29.85
N GLY A 156 2.70 1.44 29.86
CA GLY A 156 2.21 2.20 28.72
C GLY A 156 1.08 1.53 27.94
N SER A 157 0.65 0.32 28.32
CA SER A 157 -0.56 -0.31 27.78
C SER A 157 -1.80 0.54 28.03
N PHE A 158 -2.70 0.58 27.06
CA PHE A 158 -4.03 1.15 27.25
C PHE A 158 -4.86 0.28 28.21
N SER A 159 -5.74 0.91 29.00
CA SER A 159 -6.80 0.17 29.70
C SER A 159 -7.79 -0.42 28.69
N THR A 160 -8.62 -1.38 29.11
CA THR A 160 -9.68 -1.93 28.25
C THR A 160 -10.60 -0.82 27.73
N GLU A 161 -11.00 0.11 28.59
CA GLU A 161 -11.87 1.22 28.23
C GLU A 161 -11.22 2.18 27.23
N GLN A 162 -9.90 2.41 27.36
CA GLN A 162 -9.15 3.21 26.40
C GLN A 162 -9.02 2.48 25.06
N PHE A 163 -8.72 1.18 25.07
CA PHE A 163 -8.60 0.38 23.86
C PHE A 163 -9.93 0.30 23.09
N ASP A 164 -11.06 0.13 23.77
CA ASP A 164 -12.38 0.08 23.14
C ASP A 164 -12.69 1.37 22.35
N VAL A 165 -12.30 2.52 22.89
CA VAL A 165 -12.42 3.81 22.17
C VAL A 165 -11.55 3.80 20.91
N LEU A 166 -10.28 3.41 21.03
CA LEU A 166 -9.34 3.37 19.90
C LEU A 166 -9.78 2.38 18.82
N TRP A 167 -10.23 1.19 19.21
CA TRP A 167 -10.67 0.14 18.31
C TRP A 167 -11.97 0.50 17.57
N SER A 168 -12.77 1.40 18.15
CA SER A 168 -13.96 1.95 17.48
C SER A 168 -13.62 2.99 16.40
N LEU A 169 -12.41 3.53 16.36
CA LEU A 169 -12.01 4.54 15.38
C LEU A 169 -11.75 3.91 14.02
N ASN A 170 -12.09 4.65 12.97
CA ASN A 170 -11.73 4.34 11.60
C ASN A 170 -11.38 5.65 10.86
N LEU A 171 -10.92 5.53 9.61
CA LEU A 171 -10.47 6.69 8.85
C LEU A 171 -11.62 7.68 8.53
N THR A 172 -12.85 7.18 8.37
CA THR A 172 -14.07 7.99 8.24
C THR A 172 -14.29 8.88 9.46
N LYS A 173 -14.27 8.31 10.67
CA LYS A 173 -14.44 9.06 11.92
C LYS A 173 -13.32 10.08 12.10
N LEU A 174 -12.09 9.74 11.72
CA LEU A 174 -10.96 10.68 11.75
C LEU A 174 -11.20 11.88 10.82
N PHE A 175 -11.66 11.65 9.59
CA PHE A 175 -11.98 12.74 8.66
C PHE A 175 -13.16 13.59 9.15
N CYS A 176 -14.21 12.97 9.68
CA CYS A 176 -15.32 13.70 10.30
C CYS A 176 -14.88 14.59 11.48
N ALA A 177 -13.93 14.13 12.30
CA ALA A 177 -13.45 14.87 13.47
C ALA A 177 -12.52 16.04 13.11
N THR A 178 -11.84 15.98 11.96
CA THR A 178 -10.73 16.87 11.62
C THR A 178 -11.00 17.78 10.41
N THR A 179 -12.16 17.63 9.76
CA THR A 179 -12.50 18.38 8.54
C THR A 179 -13.96 18.82 8.54
N ASN A 180 -14.34 19.69 7.59
CA ASN A 180 -15.73 20.13 7.41
C ASN A 180 -16.53 19.21 6.45
N ILE A 181 -16.14 17.95 6.34
CA ILE A 181 -16.89 16.98 5.53
C ILE A 181 -18.12 16.52 6.34
N ASN A 182 -19.29 16.56 5.72
CA ASN A 182 -20.55 16.20 6.38
C ASN A 182 -20.89 14.71 6.25
N GLU A 183 -20.40 14.05 5.19
CA GLU A 183 -20.77 12.68 4.87
C GLU A 183 -19.64 11.98 4.08
N LEU A 184 -19.39 10.72 4.42
CA LEU A 184 -18.38 9.84 3.82
C LEU A 184 -18.85 8.38 3.91
N PRO A 185 -18.31 7.45 3.10
CA PRO A 185 -18.52 6.02 3.34
C PRO A 185 -18.08 5.61 4.75
N SER A 186 -18.83 4.72 5.40
CA SER A 186 -18.49 4.19 6.73
C SER A 186 -17.17 3.41 6.75
N ASP A 187 -16.83 2.76 5.63
CA ASP A 187 -15.50 2.23 5.31
C ASP A 187 -15.03 2.79 3.96
N ILE A 188 -14.05 3.70 3.99
CA ILE A 188 -13.54 4.35 2.78
C ILE A 188 -12.63 3.46 1.93
N PHE A 189 -12.23 2.28 2.42
CA PHE A 189 -11.44 1.33 1.64
C PHE A 189 -12.32 0.39 0.81
N MET A 190 -13.63 0.35 1.08
CA MET A 190 -14.58 -0.43 0.32
C MET A 190 -15.02 0.29 -0.96
N PRO A 191 -15.21 -0.43 -2.08
CA PRO A 191 -15.73 0.17 -3.30
C PRO A 191 -17.06 0.89 -3.10
N ASN A 192 -17.26 1.98 -3.85
CA ASN A 192 -18.52 2.74 -3.82
C ASN A 192 -19.74 1.83 -3.99
N GLY A 193 -20.75 2.07 -3.15
CA GLY A 193 -22.00 1.30 -3.15
C GLY A 193 -21.94 0.00 -2.36
N LEU A 194 -20.75 -0.41 -1.86
CA LEU A 194 -20.61 -1.54 -0.93
C LEU A 194 -20.48 -1.08 0.53
N SER A 195 -20.16 0.19 0.77
CA SER A 195 -20.18 0.83 2.09
C SER A 195 -21.38 1.77 2.20
N GLU A 196 -22.09 1.71 3.32
CA GLU A 196 -23.12 2.69 3.67
C GLU A 196 -22.52 4.07 3.91
N MET A 197 -23.31 5.12 3.70
CA MET A 197 -22.89 6.49 3.98
C MET A 197 -23.02 6.79 5.48
N TYR A 198 -22.00 7.41 6.04
CA TYR A 198 -21.90 7.84 7.43
C TYR A 198 -22.01 9.36 7.53
N ASN A 199 -22.97 9.84 8.32
CA ASN A 199 -23.15 11.26 8.58
C ASN A 199 -22.25 11.73 9.73
N CYS A 200 -21.32 12.63 9.44
CA CYS A 200 -20.34 13.13 10.40
C CYS A 200 -20.97 13.89 11.59
N THR A 201 -22.19 14.42 11.46
CA THR A 201 -22.89 15.06 12.59
C THR A 201 -23.29 14.07 13.68
N SER A 202 -23.36 12.76 13.36
CA SER A 202 -23.62 11.69 14.32
C SER A 202 -22.36 11.24 15.08
N LEU A 203 -21.19 11.80 14.75
CA LEU A 203 -19.94 11.44 15.40
C LEU A 203 -19.98 11.81 16.89
N ASN A 204 -19.83 10.79 17.73
CA ASN A 204 -19.63 10.94 19.16
C ASN A 204 -18.34 10.21 19.55
N LEU A 205 -17.35 10.95 20.04
CA LEU A 205 -16.08 10.41 20.54
C LEU A 205 -15.97 10.72 22.02
N ASP A 206 -15.99 9.67 22.86
CA ASP A 206 -15.84 9.79 24.30
C ASP A 206 -14.41 9.42 24.72
N PHE A 207 -13.64 10.43 25.14
CA PHE A 207 -12.28 10.24 25.67
C PHE A 207 -12.24 10.25 27.21
N GLY A 208 -13.38 10.01 27.88
CA GLY A 208 -13.49 9.98 29.34
C GLY A 208 -12.52 9.01 30.02
N ALA A 209 -12.14 7.92 29.34
CA ALA A 209 -11.15 6.95 29.81
C ALA A 209 -9.72 7.51 29.98
N TRP A 210 -9.43 8.72 29.47
CA TRP A 210 -8.14 9.42 29.67
C TRP A 210 -8.17 10.46 30.79
N LYS A 211 -9.31 10.64 31.46
CA LYS A 211 -9.41 11.61 32.55
C LYS A 211 -8.57 11.16 33.74
N VAL A 212 -7.52 11.92 34.05
CA VAL A 212 -6.73 11.74 35.28
C VAL A 212 -7.52 12.32 36.45
N THR A 213 -7.81 11.52 37.47
CA THR A 213 -8.42 11.97 38.74
C THR A 213 -7.40 12.47 39.72
#